data_AF-A0A0S3SSJ3-F1
#
_entry.id   AF-A0A0S3SSJ3-F1
#
_cell.length_a   1.000
_cell.length_b   1.000
_cell.length_c   1.000
_cell.angle_alpha   90.00
_cell.angle_beta   90.00
_cell.angle_gamma   90.00
#
_symmetry.space_group_name_H-M   'P 1'
#
loop_
_entity.id
_entity.type
_entity.pdbx_description
1 polymer ?
#
loop_
_entity_poly.entity_id
_entity_poly.type
_entity_poly.pdbx_seq_one_letter_code
_entity_poly.pdbx_strand_id
1 'polypeptide(L)'
;MQRIALVYCVVALIETYTTKLRPSSLKPGHLSIFSAYQWQWLGGFVAFVIYMVTTFSLYVPDWSFVDYNSQEPKRYTVQCGMRGHLGPACNAVGYVDRQVWGVNHLYSLPVWTRSKECTLSSPAEGPFLKNAPSWCRAPFEPEGLLSSISA
;
A
#
# COMPACT_ATOMS: atom_id res chain seq x y z
N MET A 1 3.36 -11.58 -4.85
CA MET A 1 4.07 -11.92 -6.11
C MET A 1 3.72 -11.01 -7.29
N GLN A 2 2.56 -10.34 -7.29
CA GLN A 2 2.14 -9.46 -8.38
C GLN A 2 2.75 -8.04 -8.29
N ARG A 3 2.98 -7.51 -7.09
CA ARG A 3 3.57 -6.17 -6.87
C ARG A 3 4.93 -5.97 -7.54
N ILE A 4 5.84 -6.90 -7.28
CA ILE A 4 7.23 -6.88 -7.77
C ILE A 4 7.26 -7.01 -9.31
N ALA A 5 6.33 -7.77 -9.89
CA ALA A 5 6.25 -7.96 -11.34
C ALA A 5 5.84 -6.68 -12.08
N LEU A 6 4.94 -5.87 -11.50
CA LEU A 6 4.53 -4.58 -12.08
C LEU A 6 5.71 -3.60 -12.08
N VAL A 7 6.45 -3.52 -10.97
CA VAL A 7 7.65 -2.67 -10.87
C VAL A 7 8.69 -3.07 -11.91
N TYR A 8 9.01 -4.37 -12.01
CA TYR A 8 9.95 -4.85 -13.03
C TYR A 8 9.45 -4.60 -14.45
N CYS A 9 8.14 -4.68 -14.71
CA CYS A 9 7.58 -4.33 -16.01
C CYS A 9 7.80 -2.84 -16.33
N VAL A 10 7.52 -1.93 -15.39
CA VAL A 10 7.74 -0.49 -15.57
C VAL A 10 9.22 -0.18 -15.76
N VAL A 11 10.10 -0.76 -14.94
CA VAL A 11 11.55 -0.61 -15.08
C VAL A 11 12.04 -1.14 -16.43
N ALA A 12 11.56 -2.30 -16.86
CA ALA A 12 11.89 -2.88 -18.17
C ALA A 12 11.39 -2.02 -19.33
N LEU A 13 10.21 -1.40 -19.20
CA LEU A 13 9.71 -0.43 -20.19
C LEU A 13 10.61 0.81 -20.22
N ILE A 14 10.94 1.40 -19.07
CA ILE A 14 11.87 2.54 -19.00
C ILE A 14 13.22 2.15 -19.64
N GLU A 15 13.78 0.99 -19.31
CA GLU A 15 15.02 0.51 -19.90
C GLU A 15 14.91 0.32 -21.42
N THR A 16 13.87 -0.35 -21.92
CA THR A 16 13.68 -0.54 -23.36
C THR A 16 13.54 0.78 -24.11
N TYR A 17 12.82 1.76 -23.57
CA TYR A 17 12.71 3.09 -24.17
C TYR A 17 14.01 3.91 -24.07
N THR A 18 14.78 3.75 -23.00
CA THR A 18 16.01 4.53 -22.76
C THR A 18 17.29 3.87 -23.27
N THR A 19 17.25 2.60 -23.68
CA THR A 19 18.40 1.90 -24.29
C THR A 19 18.96 2.62 -25.51
N LYS A 20 18.11 3.31 -26.30
CA LYS A 20 18.55 4.11 -27.46
C LYS A 20 19.34 5.37 -27.09
N LEU A 21 19.31 5.80 -25.83
CA LEU A 21 20.01 6.97 -25.31
C LEU A 21 21.29 6.60 -24.53
N ARG A 22 21.60 5.31 -24.40
CA ARG A 22 22.74 4.83 -23.61
C ARG A 22 24.05 5.04 -24.38
N PRO A 23 25.00 5.85 -23.88
CA PRO A 23 26.30 5.97 -24.52
C PRO A 23 27.08 4.64 -24.38
N SER A 24 27.65 4.17 -25.48
CA SER A 24 28.36 2.88 -25.62
C SER A 24 29.66 2.77 -24.79
N SER A 25 30.02 3.82 -24.05
CA SER A 25 31.26 3.97 -23.31
C SER A 25 31.00 4.71 -22.00
N LEU A 26 31.05 3.98 -20.87
CA LEU A 26 31.09 4.61 -19.54
C LEU A 26 32.52 5.07 -19.29
N LYS A 27 32.73 6.39 -19.20
CA LYS A 27 33.99 6.94 -18.66
C LYS A 27 34.13 6.53 -17.19
N PRO A 28 35.30 6.04 -16.75
CA PRO A 28 35.50 5.64 -15.36
C PRO A 28 35.47 6.89 -14.47
N GLY A 29 34.49 6.95 -13.55
CA GLY A 29 34.33 8.05 -12.61
C GLY A 29 33.15 7.78 -11.67
N HIS A 30 33.25 8.20 -10.41
CA HIS A 30 32.26 7.89 -9.36
C HIS A 30 30.83 8.37 -9.70
N LEU A 31 30.71 9.38 -10.58
CA LEU A 31 29.44 9.96 -11.03
C LEU A 31 28.91 9.35 -12.35
N SER A 32 29.66 8.45 -13.00
CA SER A 32 29.26 7.87 -14.29
C SER A 32 28.01 7.00 -14.18
N ILE A 33 27.79 6.39 -13.02
CA ILE A 33 26.59 5.60 -12.70
C ILE A 33 25.33 6.49 -12.72
N PHE A 34 25.40 7.67 -12.10
CA PHE A 34 24.27 8.62 -12.08
C PHE A 34 23.94 9.16 -13.47
N SER A 35 24.96 9.44 -14.29
CA SER A 35 24.77 9.87 -15.68
C SER A 35 24.22 8.75 -16.57
N ALA A 36 24.67 7.51 -16.38
CA ALA A 36 24.24 6.36 -17.19
C ALA A 36 22.79 5.95 -16.93
N TYR A 37 22.29 6.14 -15.70
CA TYR A 37 20.94 5.75 -15.28
C TYR A 37 20.02 6.95 -14.94
N GLN A 38 20.35 8.14 -15.44
CA GLN A 38 19.65 9.39 -15.12
C GLN A 38 18.11 9.32 -15.29
N TRP A 39 17.62 8.61 -16.30
CA TRP A 39 16.17 8.45 -16.54
C TRP A 39 15.50 7.50 -15.55
N GLN A 40 16.20 6.47 -15.08
CA GLN A 40 15.71 5.60 -14.02
C GLN A 40 15.65 6.37 -12.69
N TRP A 41 16.65 7.18 -12.40
CA TRP A 41 16.65 8.07 -11.23
C TRP A 41 15.51 9.10 -11.28
N LEU A 42 15.28 9.71 -12.45
CA LEU A 42 14.16 10.63 -12.64
C LEU A 42 12.81 9.92 -12.42
N GLY A 43 12.63 8.73 -13.01
CA GLY A 43 11.42 7.91 -12.81
C GLY A 43 11.19 7.56 -11.35
N GLY A 44 12.23 7.09 -10.65
CA GLY A 44 12.17 6.79 -9.22
C GLY A 44 11.85 8.03 -8.36
N PHE A 45 12.45 9.18 -8.67
CA PHE A 45 12.15 10.43 -7.97
C PHE A 45 10.70 10.87 -8.17
N VAL A 46 10.18 10.80 -9.41
CA VAL A 46 8.78 11.13 -9.71
C VAL A 46 7.83 10.19 -8.97
N ALA A 47 8.08 8.88 -8.99
CA ALA A 47 7.29 7.90 -8.26
C ALA A 47 7.29 8.17 -6.75
N PHE A 48 8.45 8.49 -6.18
CA PHE A 48 8.60 8.85 -4.78
C PHE A 48 7.80 10.10 -4.42
N VAL A 49 7.86 11.15 -5.24
CA VAL A 49 7.09 12.38 -5.02
C VAL A 49 5.59 12.09 -5.07
N ILE A 50 5.12 11.33 -6.06
CA ILE A 50 3.71 10.94 -6.16
C ILE A 50 3.27 10.16 -4.91
N TYR A 51 4.09 9.20 -4.46
CA TYR A 51 3.81 8.43 -3.25
C TYR A 51 3.70 9.33 -2.01
N MET A 52 4.66 10.25 -1.82
CA MET A 52 4.66 11.16 -0.67
C MET A 52 3.46 12.10 -0.69
N VAL A 53 3.18 12.73 -1.84
CA VAL A 53 2.03 13.63 -1.99
C VAL A 53 0.73 12.89 -1.71
N THR A 54 0.55 11.69 -2.28
CA THR A 54 -0.65 10.89 -2.08
C THR A 54 -0.80 10.45 -0.63
N THR A 55 0.29 10.05 0.02
CA THR A 55 0.27 9.56 1.41
C THR A 55 -0.12 10.67 2.39
N PHE A 56 0.39 11.88 2.21
CA PHE A 56 0.20 12.97 3.18
C PHE A 56 -0.93 13.95 2.85
N SER A 57 -1.26 14.15 1.57
CA SER A 57 -2.25 15.16 1.16
C SER A 57 -3.67 14.59 1.07
N LEU A 58 -3.78 13.28 0.82
CA LEU A 58 -5.07 12.65 0.58
C LEU A 58 -5.88 12.55 1.87
N TYR A 59 -7.13 13.01 1.79
CA TYR A 59 -8.09 12.91 2.89
C TYR A 59 -8.75 11.53 2.90
N VAL A 60 -8.71 10.87 4.04
CA VAL A 60 -9.31 9.56 4.25
C VAL A 60 -10.63 9.74 5.00
N PRO A 61 -11.79 9.60 4.33
CA PRO A 61 -13.09 9.64 4.98
C PRO A 61 -13.36 8.38 5.79
N ASP A 62 -14.38 8.46 6.63
CA ASP A 62 -14.92 7.30 7.34
C ASP A 62 -15.46 6.29 6.35
N TRP A 63 -15.29 5.00 6.66
CA TRP A 63 -15.71 3.91 5.78
C TRP A 63 -16.32 2.77 6.59
N SER A 64 -17.18 1.98 5.94
CA SER A 64 -17.91 0.90 6.60
C SER A 64 -17.80 -0.40 5.82
N PHE A 65 -17.81 -1.53 6.52
CA PHE A 65 -17.79 -2.86 5.94
C PHE A 65 -18.77 -3.79 6.67
N VAL A 66 -19.09 -4.92 6.04
CA VAL A 66 -19.93 -5.96 6.63
C VAL A 66 -19.04 -7.14 6.99
N ASP A 67 -19.08 -7.56 8.25
CA ASP A 67 -18.41 -8.76 8.73
C ASP A 67 -19.36 -9.95 8.50
N TYR A 68 -18.98 -10.85 7.59
CA TYR A 68 -19.71 -12.09 7.30
C TYR A 68 -19.21 -13.28 8.14
N ASN A 69 -18.13 -13.12 8.91
CA ASN A 69 -17.59 -14.20 9.74
C ASN A 69 -18.34 -14.34 11.08
N SER A 70 -19.14 -13.34 11.47
CA SER A 70 -20.05 -13.47 12.62
C SER A 70 -21.32 -14.24 12.24
N GLN A 71 -21.90 -14.95 13.22
CA GLN A 71 -23.16 -15.71 13.08
C GLN A 71 -24.30 -14.89 12.45
N GLU A 72 -24.27 -13.57 12.66
CA GLU A 72 -25.12 -12.60 11.99
C GLU A 72 -24.24 -11.57 11.26
N PRO A 73 -24.55 -11.18 10.02
CA PRO A 73 -23.82 -10.14 9.31
C PRO A 73 -23.93 -8.81 10.06
N LYS A 74 -22.80 -8.27 10.54
CA LYS A 74 -22.78 -7.00 11.26
C LYS A 74 -22.03 -5.94 10.47
N ARG A 75 -22.65 -4.76 10.34
CA ARG A 75 -22.00 -3.60 9.72
C ARG A 75 -21.16 -2.87 10.75
N TYR A 76 -19.88 -2.70 10.46
CA TYR A 76 -18.94 -1.92 11.26
C TYR A 76 -18.55 -0.66 10.49
N THR A 77 -18.34 0.42 11.24
CA THR A 77 -17.84 1.69 10.70
C THR A 77 -16.50 2.01 11.35
N VAL A 78 -15.54 2.41 10.54
CA VAL A 78 -14.22 2.87 10.96
C VAL A 78 -14.20 4.38 10.83
N GLN A 79 -13.97 5.06 11.95
CA GLN A 79 -13.81 6.50 12.00
C GLN A 79 -12.35 6.86 11.74
N CYS A 80 -12.12 7.60 10.67
CA CYS A 80 -10.83 8.08 10.23
C CYS A 80 -10.81 9.61 10.19
N GLY A 81 -11.63 10.20 9.32
CA GLY A 81 -11.80 11.64 9.15
C GLY A 81 -10.50 12.47 9.11
N MET A 82 -9.39 11.95 8.57
CA MET A 82 -8.04 12.53 8.74
C MET A 82 -7.15 12.46 7.49
N ARG A 83 -6.02 13.18 7.52
CA ARG A 83 -4.97 13.19 6.48
C ARG A 83 -3.65 12.69 7.06
N GLY A 84 -2.82 12.04 6.24
CA GLY A 84 -1.44 11.69 6.60
C GLY A 84 -1.28 10.65 7.72
N HIS A 85 -2.33 9.92 8.06
CA HIS A 85 -2.27 8.89 9.09
C HIS A 85 -1.69 7.59 8.52
N LEU A 86 -0.69 7.03 9.19
CA LEU A 86 -0.02 5.79 8.77
C LEU A 86 -0.57 4.54 9.45
N GLY A 87 -1.59 4.69 10.30
CA GLY A 87 -2.24 3.58 10.98
C GLY A 87 -2.98 2.64 10.01
N PRO A 88 -3.26 1.41 10.46
CA PRO A 88 -3.64 0.30 9.58
C PRO A 88 -4.96 0.52 8.84
N ALA A 89 -5.93 1.21 9.45
CA ALA A 89 -7.28 1.34 8.90
C ALA A 89 -7.50 2.64 8.12
N CYS A 90 -6.79 3.71 8.47
CA CYS A 90 -7.04 5.08 8.00
C CYS A 90 -5.91 5.64 7.14
N ASN A 91 -5.10 4.76 6.58
CA ASN A 91 -4.03 5.13 5.67
C ASN A 91 -4.57 5.47 4.27
N ALA A 92 -3.90 6.39 3.58
CA ALA A 92 -4.27 6.86 2.23
C ALA A 92 -4.14 5.80 1.13
N VAL A 93 -3.09 4.97 1.15
CA VAL A 93 -2.89 3.80 0.28
C VAL A 93 -4.10 2.86 0.36
N GLY A 94 -4.48 2.46 1.57
CA GLY A 94 -5.62 1.59 1.82
C GLY A 94 -6.96 2.23 1.44
N TYR A 95 -7.08 3.56 1.53
CA TYR A 95 -8.24 4.27 0.99
C TYR A 95 -8.33 4.14 -0.53
N VAL A 96 -7.24 4.40 -1.25
CA VAL A 96 -7.21 4.27 -2.72
C VAL A 96 -7.50 2.83 -3.14
N ASP A 97 -6.93 1.84 -2.46
CA ASP A 97 -7.20 0.42 -2.74
C ASP A 97 -8.69 0.09 -2.61
N ARG A 98 -9.35 0.60 -1.56
CA ARG A 98 -10.81 0.43 -1.37
C ARG A 98 -11.63 1.14 -2.44
N GLN A 99 -11.16 2.25 -3.01
CA GLN A 99 -11.86 2.95 -4.09
C GLN A 99 -11.69 2.25 -5.44
N VAL A 100 -10.49 1.72 -5.72
CA VAL A 100 -10.19 1.07 -7.00
C VAL A 100 -10.81 -0.32 -7.07
N TRP A 101 -10.67 -1.12 -6.02
CA TRP A 101 -11.12 -2.52 -6.00
C TRP A 101 -12.49 -2.70 -5.36
N GLY A 102 -12.90 -1.78 -4.48
CA GLY A 102 -14.13 -1.92 -3.69
C GLY A 102 -13.93 -2.76 -2.43
N VAL A 103 -14.57 -2.37 -1.33
CA VAL A 103 -14.44 -3.02 0.00
C VAL A 103 -14.81 -4.52 -0.03
N ASN A 104 -15.72 -4.93 -0.92
CA ASN A 104 -16.17 -6.31 -1.05
C ASN A 104 -15.16 -7.24 -1.73
N HIS A 105 -14.17 -6.70 -2.45
CA HIS A 105 -13.14 -7.46 -3.15
C HIS A 105 -11.84 -7.60 -2.34
N LEU A 106 -11.74 -6.92 -1.19
CA LEU A 106 -10.61 -7.10 -0.28
C LEU A 106 -10.66 -8.47 0.39
N TYR A 107 -9.50 -8.97 0.82
CA TYR A 107 -9.45 -10.21 1.58
C TYR A 107 -10.29 -10.11 2.85
N SER A 108 -11.26 -11.01 2.96
CA SER A 108 -12.20 -11.11 4.09
C SER A 108 -11.56 -11.65 5.36
N LEU A 109 -10.38 -12.28 5.26
CA LEU A 109 -9.62 -12.77 6.40
C LEU A 109 -8.91 -11.59 7.08
N PRO A 110 -9.35 -11.13 8.27
CA PRO A 110 -8.82 -9.92 8.87
C PRO A 110 -7.45 -10.22 9.48
N VAL A 111 -6.36 -9.88 8.78
CA VAL A 111 -4.98 -10.03 9.30
C VAL A 111 -4.79 -9.25 10.61
N TRP A 112 -5.58 -8.19 10.80
CA TRP A 112 -5.59 -7.35 11.99
C TRP A 112 -5.97 -8.09 13.27
N THR A 113 -6.67 -9.23 13.20
CA THR A 113 -7.08 -10.00 14.39
C THR A 113 -5.92 -10.45 15.26
N ARG A 114 -4.73 -10.56 14.67
CA ARG A 114 -3.49 -11.00 15.31
C ARG A 114 -2.68 -9.84 15.90
N SER A 115 -3.12 -8.61 15.71
CA SER A 115 -2.40 -7.42 16.20
C SER A 115 -2.59 -7.24 17.70
N LYS A 116 -1.59 -6.62 18.35
CA LYS A 116 -1.61 -6.34 19.80
C LYS A 116 -2.76 -5.44 20.23
N GLU A 117 -3.29 -4.63 19.31
CA GLU A 117 -4.44 -3.75 19.54
C GLU A 117 -5.77 -4.50 19.50
N CYS A 118 -5.78 -5.70 18.92
CA CYS A 118 -6.97 -6.52 18.76
C CYS A 118 -7.02 -7.68 19.76
N THR A 119 -5.88 -8.30 20.11
CA THR A 119 -5.83 -9.48 20.98
C THR A 119 -4.62 -9.50 21.90
N LEU A 120 -4.78 -10.07 23.11
CA LEU A 120 -3.67 -10.37 24.03
C LEU A 120 -2.82 -11.56 23.56
N SER A 121 -3.37 -12.39 22.67
CA SER A 121 -2.69 -13.59 22.13
C SER A 121 -1.70 -13.26 21.02
N SER A 122 -1.53 -11.99 20.65
CA SER A 122 -0.62 -11.55 19.59
C SER A 122 0.79 -12.14 19.81
N PRO A 123 1.40 -12.78 18.79
CA PRO A 123 1.06 -12.73 17.37
C PRO A 123 0.09 -13.82 16.89
N ALA A 124 -0.45 -14.65 17.78
CA ALA A 124 -1.48 -15.64 17.45
C ALA A 124 -2.87 -14.99 17.42
N GLU A 125 -3.81 -15.67 16.77
CA GLU A 125 -5.22 -15.32 16.87
C GLU A 125 -5.73 -15.64 18.27
N GLY A 126 -6.68 -14.84 18.74
CA GLY A 126 -7.28 -15.02 20.06
C GLY A 126 -8.53 -14.16 20.21
N PRO A 127 -9.19 -14.21 21.37
CA PRO A 127 -10.37 -13.41 21.63
C PRO A 127 -10.04 -11.92 21.54
N PHE A 128 -10.95 -11.16 20.89
CA PHE A 128 -10.80 -9.72 20.82
C PHE A 128 -10.82 -9.08 22.21
N LEU A 129 -10.03 -8.03 22.38
CA LEU A 129 -10.11 -7.15 23.54
C LEU A 129 -11.52 -6.55 23.64
N LYS A 130 -12.00 -6.32 24.88
CA LYS A 130 -13.32 -5.69 25.12
C LYS A 130 -13.47 -4.32 24.43
N ASN A 131 -12.36 -3.60 24.29
CA ASN A 131 -12.28 -2.29 23.64
C ASN A 131 -11.50 -2.35 22.32
N ALA A 132 -11.48 -3.50 21.65
CA ALA A 132 -10.82 -3.64 20.37
C ALA A 132 -11.44 -2.65 19.35
N PRO A 133 -10.62 -1.92 18.58
CA PRO A 133 -11.13 -1.01 17.58
C PRO A 133 -11.89 -1.75 16.47
N SER A 134 -12.88 -1.09 15.86
CA SER A 134 -13.76 -1.72 14.86
C SER A 134 -13.01 -2.27 13.64
N TRP A 135 -11.88 -1.66 13.28
CA TRP A 135 -11.04 -2.10 12.19
C TRP A 135 -10.28 -3.43 12.47
N CYS A 136 -10.30 -3.96 13.69
CA CYS A 136 -9.78 -5.29 13.97
C CYS A 136 -10.44 -6.41 13.13
N ARG A 137 -11.68 -6.17 12.68
CA ARG A 137 -12.45 -7.06 11.81
C ARG A 137 -12.44 -6.62 10.35
N ALA A 138 -11.76 -5.53 10.05
CA ALA A 138 -11.76 -4.95 8.72
C ALA A 138 -11.13 -5.91 7.70
N PRO A 139 -11.71 -6.00 6.49
CA PRO A 139 -11.02 -6.65 5.40
C PRO A 139 -9.73 -5.88 5.07
N PHE A 140 -8.74 -6.60 4.60
CA PHE A 140 -7.39 -6.10 4.38
C PHE A 140 -6.93 -6.41 2.96
N GLU A 141 -6.15 -5.51 2.36
CA GLU A 141 -5.53 -5.77 1.06
C GLU A 141 -4.02 -5.98 1.23
N PRO A 142 -3.53 -7.23 1.21
CA PRO A 142 -2.12 -7.51 1.38
C PRO A 142 -1.27 -7.01 0.22
N GLU A 143 -1.86 -6.83 -0.98
CA GLU A 143 -1.16 -6.58 -2.24
C GLU A 143 -1.45 -5.20 -2.89
N GLY A 144 -2.19 -4.32 -2.19
CA GLY A 144 -2.47 -2.89 -2.48
C GLY A 144 -1.69 -2.18 -3.60
N LEU A 145 -2.42 -1.48 -4.45
CA LEU A 145 -1.98 -0.85 -5.70
C LEU A 145 -0.84 0.13 -5.46
N LEU A 146 -0.97 1.01 -4.46
CA LEU A 146 0.03 2.03 -4.15
C LEU A 146 1.28 1.45 -3.45
N SER A 147 1.15 0.35 -2.71
CA SER A 147 2.30 -0.40 -2.20
C SER A 147 3.10 -1.08 -3.31
N SER A 148 2.52 -1.30 -4.50
CA SER A 148 3.27 -1.73 -5.68
C SER A 148 4.20 -0.65 -6.21
N ILE A 149 3.91 0.64 -5.96
CA ILE A 149 4.72 1.76 -6.46
C ILE A 149 5.96 1.97 -5.57
N SER A 150 5.87 1.62 -4.28
CA SER A 150 6.96 1.71 -3.31
C SER A 150 7.78 0.42 -3.15
N ALA A 151 7.41 -0.66 -3.84
CA ALA A 151 8.05 -1.98 -3.75
C ALA A 151 9.28 -2.10 -4.66
#